data_AF-U6RSH1-F1
#
_entry.id   AF-U6RSH1-F1
#
_cell.length_a   1.000
_cell.length_b   1.000
_cell.length_c   1.000
_cell.angle_alpha   90.00
_cell.angle_beta   90.00
_cell.angle_gamma   90.00
#
_symmetry.space_group_name_H-M   'P 1'
#
loop_
_entity.id
_entity.type
_entity.pdbx_description
1 polymer ?
#
loop_
_entity_poly.entity_id
_entity_poly.type
_entity_poly.pdbx_seq_one_letter_code
_entity_poly.pdbx_strand_id
1 'polypeptide(L)' 'MKTEVNGIVLTDESIETIRRFQEDGVEDHIEILEYMIDVLLCDGVPLFLNDPKVRLSHIQDLRYIEKLILTFKRPQNDGK' A
#
# COMPACT_ATOMS: atom_id res chain seq x y z
N MET A 1 -13.46 -20.73 0.93
CA MET A 1 -12.34 -21.65 1.26
C MET A 1 -11.47 -20.91 2.27
N LYS A 2 -11.15 -21.46 3.44
CA LYS A 2 -10.26 -20.75 4.38
C LYS A 2 -8.82 -21.06 4.02
N THR A 3 -8.11 -20.08 3.46
CA THR A 3 -6.67 -20.19 3.20
C THR A 3 -5.93 -19.62 4.39
N GLU A 4 -5.10 -20.43 5.05
CA GLU A 4 -4.27 -19.98 6.17
C GLU A 4 -2.79 -20.06 5.76
N VAL A 5 -2.06 -18.97 5.98
CA VAL A 5 -0.63 -18.88 5.70
C VAL A 5 0.07 -18.32 6.93
N ASN A 6 1.01 -19.09 7.51
CA ASN A 6 1.76 -18.71 8.71
C ASN A 6 0.86 -18.25 9.89
N GLY A 7 -0.30 -18.89 10.08
CA GLY A 7 -1.26 -18.51 11.14
C GLY A 7 -2.18 -17.34 10.78
N ILE A 8 -2.05 -16.77 9.58
CA ILE A 8 -2.90 -15.68 9.08
C ILE A 8 -3.99 -16.27 8.20
N VAL A 9 -5.25 -16.05 8.57
CA VAL A 9 -6.41 -16.42 7.76
C VAL A 9 -6.60 -15.37 6.67
N LEU A 10 -6.40 -15.76 5.42
CA LEU A 10 -6.71 -14.92 4.27
C LEU A 10 -8.22 -14.96 4.01
N THR A 11 -8.84 -13.78 4.07
CA THR A 11 -10.24 -13.60 3.68
C THR A 11 -10.37 -13.60 2.16
N ASP A 12 -11.58 -13.81 1.65
CA ASP A 12 -11.85 -13.71 0.20
C ASP A 12 -11.45 -12.32 -0.34
N GLU A 13 -11.66 -11.26 0.44
CA GLU A 13 -11.22 -9.89 0.13
C GLU A 13 -9.69 -9.75 0.07
N SER A 14 -8.97 -10.41 1.00
CA SER A 14 -7.50 -10.43 0.99
C SER A 14 -6.98 -11.11 -0.28
N ILE A 15 -7.58 -12.24 -0.66
CA ILE A 15 -7.21 -13.00 -1.85
C ILE A 15 -7.46 -12.19 -3.12
N GLU A 16 -8.61 -11.54 -3.22
CA GLU A 16 -8.95 -10.68 -4.35
C GLU A 16 -7.99 -9.48 -4.48
N THR A 17 -7.63 -8.85 -3.36
CA THR A 17 -6.66 -7.74 -3.35
C THR A 17 -5.29 -8.19 -3.84
N ILE A 18 -4.80 -9.34 -3.35
CA ILE A 18 -3.53 -9.92 -3.79
C ILE A 18 -3.54 -10.20 -5.30
N ARG A 19 -4.65 -10.75 -5.83
CA ARG A 19 -4.79 -11.00 -7.27
C ARG A 19 -4.72 -9.73 -8.09
N ARG A 20 -5.44 -8.67 -7.70
CA ARG A 20 -5.39 -7.38 -8.41
C ARG A 20 -3.98 -6.80 -8.44
N PHE A 21 -3.27 -6.81 -7.31
CA PHE A 21 -1.87 -6.35 -7.27
C PHE A 21 -0.95 -7.17 -8.17
N GLN A 22 -1.24 -8.45 -8.37
CA GLN A 22 -0.47 -9.32 -9.27
C GLN A 22 -0.84 -9.13 -10.75
N GLU A 23 -2.10 -8.85 -11.07
CA GLU A 23 -2.60 -8.70 -12.44
C GLU A 23 -2.35 -7.28 -12.99
N ASP A 24 -2.84 -6.27 -12.28
CA ASP A 24 -2.77 -4.86 -12.68
C ASP A 24 -1.41 -4.25 -12.36
N GLY A 25 -0.63 -4.90 -11.49
CA GLY A 25 0.57 -4.34 -10.88
C GLY A 25 0.22 -3.43 -9.71
N VAL A 26 1.24 -2.72 -9.23
CA VAL A 26 1.13 -1.89 -8.03
C VAL A 26 1.33 -0.41 -8.30
N GLU A 27 1.65 -0.05 -9.55
CA GLU A 27 2.08 1.29 -9.94
C GLU A 27 1.07 2.37 -9.54
N ASP A 28 -0.21 2.20 -9.87
CA ASP A 28 -1.28 3.14 -9.52
C ASP A 28 -1.44 3.30 -8.00
N HIS A 29 -1.24 2.22 -7.23
CA HIS A 29 -1.30 2.27 -5.77
C HIS A 29 -0.11 3.03 -5.19
N ILE A 30 1.08 2.90 -5.79
CA ILE A 30 2.27 3.64 -5.38
C ILE A 30 2.09 5.13 -5.69
N GLU A 31 1.59 5.48 -6.86
CA GLU A 31 1.32 6.89 -7.24
C GLU A 31 0.35 7.56 -6.25
N ILE A 32 -0.70 6.85 -5.82
CA ILE A 32 -1.62 7.36 -4.79
C ILE A 32 -0.89 7.58 -3.45
N LEU A 33 -0.03 6.66 -3.02
CA LEU A 33 0.71 6.81 -1.77
C LEU A 33 1.68 7.99 -1.82
N GLU A 34 2.37 8.18 -2.94
CA GLU A 34 3.25 9.32 -3.16
C GLU A 34 2.47 10.64 -3.12
N TYR A 35 1.32 10.70 -3.79
CA TYR A 35 0.43 11.86 -3.73
C TYR A 35 -0.03 12.17 -2.29
N MET A 36 -0.39 11.16 -1.50
CA MET A 36 -0.76 11.36 -0.10
C MET A 36 0.40 11.92 0.73
N ILE A 37 1.62 11.48 0.47
CA ILE A 37 2.83 12.00 1.14
C ILE A 37 3.05 13.46 0.75
N ASP A 38 2.91 13.81 -0.53
CA ASP A 38 3.06 15.18 -1.01
C ASP A 38 2.03 16.11 -0.36
N VAL A 39 0.78 15.67 -0.22
CA VAL A 39 -0.26 16.41 0.51
C VAL A 39 0.15 16.67 1.97
N LEU A 40 0.78 15.70 2.64
CA LEU A 40 1.26 15.85 4.02
C LEU A 40 2.49 16.78 4.13
N LEU A 41 3.23 16.98 3.05
CA LEU A 41 4.40 17.86 3.00
C LEU A 41 4.05 19.30 2.60
N CYS A 42 2.89 19.53 1.99
CA CYS A 42 2.48 20.86 1.51
C CYS A 42 2.04 21.81 2.63
N ASP A 43 2.29 23.12 2.42
CA ASP A 43 1.82 24.22 3.27
C ASP A 43 0.32 24.47 3.08
N GLY A 44 -0.50 23.53 3.56
CA GLY A 44 -1.96 23.57 3.42
C GLY A 44 -2.65 22.36 4.02
N VAL A 45 -1.95 21.64 4.90
CA VAL A 45 -2.49 20.45 5.55
C VAL A 45 -3.74 20.77 6.37
N PRO A 46 -4.73 19.87 6.41
CA PRO A 46 -5.87 20.02 7.30
C PRO A 46 -5.44 20.30 8.75
N LEU A 47 -6.21 21.12 9.48
CA LEU A 47 -5.84 21.57 10.83
C LEU A 47 -5.57 20.41 11.82
N PHE A 48 -6.21 19.25 11.63
CA PHE A 48 -5.98 18.05 12.45
C PHE A 48 -4.62 17.39 12.21
N LEU A 49 -3.91 17.79 11.15
CA LEU A 49 -2.54 17.40 10.79
C LEU A 49 -1.55 18.55 11.03
N ASN A 50 -1.89 19.55 11.83
CA ASN A 50 -0.98 20.65 12.14
C ASN A 50 0.21 20.22 13.01
N ASP A 51 0.06 19.17 13.82
CA ASP A 51 1.15 18.63 14.63
C ASP A 51 2.21 17.97 13.71
N PRO A 52 3.45 18.51 13.65
CA PRO A 52 4.50 17.94 12.81
C PRO A 52 4.85 16.49 13.15
N LYS A 53 4.68 16.06 14.41
CA LYS A 53 4.94 14.66 14.82
C LYS A 53 3.90 13.72 14.25
N VAL A 54 2.63 14.13 14.25
CA VAL A 54 1.53 13.36 13.66
C VAL A 54 1.74 13.23 12.15
N ARG A 55 2.09 14.32 11.47
CA ARG A 55 2.43 14.27 10.04
C ARG A 55 3.59 13.33 9.75
N LEU A 56 4.67 13.43 10.52
CA LEU A 56 5.83 12.57 10.35
C LEU A 56 5.45 11.09 10.53
N SER A 57 4.64 10.76 11.53
CA SER A 57 4.15 9.40 11.73
C SER A 57 3.39 8.89 10.51
N HIS A 58 2.45 9.69 9.99
CA HIS A 58 1.69 9.29 8.80
C HIS A 58 2.56 9.13 7.55
N ILE A 59 3.53 10.01 7.32
CA ILE A 59 4.49 9.87 6.22
C ILE A 59 5.28 8.56 6.36
N GLN A 60 5.73 8.24 7.57
CA GLN A 60 6.46 6.99 7.84
C GLN A 60 5.58 5.76 7.59
N ASP A 61 4.33 5.78 8.01
CA ASP A 61 3.37 4.71 7.78
C ASP A 61 3.10 4.51 6.29
N LEU A 62 2.88 5.60 5.54
CA LEU A 62 2.66 5.55 4.08
C LEU A 62 3.89 4.98 3.36
N ARG A 63 5.10 5.43 3.71
CA ARG A 63 6.35 4.88 3.16
C ARG A 63 6.57 3.42 3.52
N TYR A 64 6.10 2.98 4.69
CA TYR A 64 6.16 1.57 5.07
C TYR A 64 5.19 0.72 4.23
N ILE A 65 3.96 1.20 4.02
CA ILE A 65 2.97 0.54 3.16
C ILE A 65 3.49 0.46 1.72
N GLU A 66 4.05 1.54 1.18
CA GLU A 66 4.66 1.59 -0.15
C GLU A 66 5.69 0.46 -0.31
N LYS A 67 6.61 0.32 0.66
CA LYS A 67 7.60 -0.76 0.67
C LYS A 67 6.98 -2.15 0.69
N LEU A 68 5.92 -2.37 1.47
CA LEU A 68 5.22 -3.65 1.52
C LEU A 68 4.55 -3.98 0.19
N ILE A 69 3.89 -2.99 -0.43
CA ILE A 69 3.20 -3.17 -1.70
C ILE A 69 4.21 -3.46 -2.83
N LEU A 70 5.37 -2.82 -2.84
CA LEU A 70 6.45 -3.12 -3.80
C LEU A 70 6.99 -4.55 -3.72
N THR A 71 6.67 -5.31 -2.67
CA THR A 71 7.04 -6.74 -2.60
C THR A 71 6.14 -7.63 -3.48
N PHE A 72 4.96 -7.15 -3.88
CA PHE A 72 4.10 -7.85 -4.83
C PHE A 72 4.72 -7.77 -6.21
N LYS A 73 5.18 -8.92 -6.71
CA LYS A 73 5.68 -9.05 -8.07
C LYS A 73 4.53 -9.45 -8.97
N ARG A 74 4.42 -8.81 -10.15
CA ARG A 74 3.64 -9.40 -11.25
C ARG A 74 4.20 -10.80 -11.51
N PRO A 75 3.36 -11.84 -11.57
CA PRO A 75 3.82 -13.17 -11.93
C PRO A 75 4.52 -13.08 -13.29
N GLN A 76 5.79 -13.51 -13.35
CA GLN A 76 6.42 -13.75 -14.64
C GLN A 76 5.68 -14.93 -15.26
N ASN A 77 4.81 -14.66 -16.25
CA ASN A 77 4.36 -15.70 -17.15
C ASN A 77 5.55 -16.09 -18.03
N ASP A 78 6.40 -16.96 -17.50
CA ASP A 78 7.38 -17.69 -18.29
C ASP A 78 6.58 -18.63 -19.19
N GLY A 79 6.24 -18.14 -20.38
CA GLY A 79 5.36 -18.81 -21.33
C GLY A 79 5.58 -20.32 -21.40
N LYS A 80 4.60 -21.07 -20.90
CA LYS A 80 4.40 -22.48 -21.18
C LYS A 80 3.01 -22.67 -21.75
#